data_AF-A0A917QZB6-F1
#
_entry.id   AF-A0A917QZB6-F1
#
_cell.length_a   1.000
_cell.length_b   1.000
_cell.length_c   1.000
_cell.angle_alpha   90.00
_cell.angle_beta   90.00
_cell.angle_gamma   90.00
#
_symmetry.space_group_name_H-M   'P 1'
#
loop_
_entity.id
_entity.type
_entity.pdbx_description
1 polymer ?
#
loop_
_entity_poly.entity_id
_entity_poly.type
_entity_poly.pdbx_seq_one_letter_code
_entity_poly.pdbx_strand_id
1 'polypeptide(L)'
;MTALWFWGRPEDQAERHRGALGDLAKELECHGLRCRPVERLHLPMGGDYYRPFLLPPELDVYGGGRLIVTVAVVDVPGGGGAWYLLKEPSGLPVATHSTANPSAAAQAITTRAPAPGPASAAVPTQAPGPASTSAPAPTPDPRPPVTSDPDPPGN
;
A
#
# COMPACT_ATOMS: atom_id res chain seq x y z
N MET A 1 32.81 -8.01 11.74
CA MET A 1 31.88 -7.11 11.03
C MET A 1 32.62 -6.54 9.84
N THR A 2 32.33 -7.06 8.64
CA THR A 2 33.01 -6.62 7.41
C THR A 2 32.43 -5.28 7.00
N ALA A 3 33.17 -4.20 7.20
CA ALA A 3 32.81 -2.90 6.66
C ALA A 3 32.85 -3.01 5.13
N LEU A 4 31.69 -3.00 4.48
CA LEU A 4 31.61 -2.77 3.04
C LEU A 4 32.11 -1.36 2.80
N TRP A 5 33.27 -1.22 2.16
CA TRP A 5 33.84 0.06 1.82
C TRP A 5 33.09 0.65 0.63
N PHE A 6 32.30 1.69 0.90
CA PHE A 6 31.53 2.44 -0.08
C PHE A 6 32.46 3.38 -0.85
N TRP A 7 32.59 3.20 -2.18
CA TRP A 7 33.48 3.99 -3.04
C TRP A 7 32.68 5.08 -3.78
N GLY A 8 32.73 6.31 -3.27
CA GLY A 8 32.00 7.49 -3.77
C GLY A 8 31.68 8.46 -2.64
N ARG A 9 31.29 9.72 -2.93
CA ARG A 9 30.68 10.54 -1.87
C ARG A 9 29.41 9.82 -1.39
N PRO A 10 29.24 9.58 -0.08
CA PRO A 10 28.15 8.76 0.44
C PRO A 10 26.77 9.30 0.07
N GLU A 11 26.65 10.62 -0.12
CA GLU A 11 25.41 11.31 -0.52
C GLU A 11 25.00 10.99 -1.98
N ASP A 12 25.94 11.07 -2.93
CA ASP A 12 25.68 10.77 -4.36
C ASP A 12 25.35 9.28 -4.58
N GLN A 13 25.84 8.41 -3.71
CA GLN A 13 25.54 6.98 -3.75
C GLN A 13 24.15 6.68 -3.17
N ALA A 14 23.82 7.27 -2.02
CA ALA A 14 22.50 7.15 -1.42
C ALA A 14 21.41 7.63 -2.39
N GLU A 15 21.64 8.73 -3.10
CA GLU A 15 20.67 9.24 -4.07
C GLU A 15 20.49 8.32 -5.28
N ARG A 16 21.58 7.74 -5.79
CA ARG A 16 21.50 6.70 -6.84
C ARG A 16 20.74 5.46 -6.39
N HIS A 17 20.95 5.04 -5.14
CA HIS A 17 20.22 3.90 -4.56
C HIS A 17 18.73 4.23 -4.39
N ARG A 18 18.38 5.44 -3.93
CA ARG A 18 16.98 5.91 -3.89
C ARG A 18 16.34 5.92 -5.27
N GLY A 19 17.06 6.40 -6.28
CA GLY A 19 16.62 6.37 -7.68
C GLY A 19 16.30 4.95 -8.14
N ALA A 20 17.21 4.01 -7.93
CA ALA A 20 17.02 2.60 -8.28
C ALA A 20 15.81 1.98 -7.54
N LEU A 21 15.66 2.24 -6.24
CA LEU A 21 14.48 1.78 -5.49
C LEU A 21 13.19 2.43 -5.99
N GLY A 22 13.23 3.70 -6.40
CA GLY A 22 12.10 4.41 -6.99
C GLY A 22 11.66 3.80 -8.32
N ASP A 23 12.61 3.43 -9.17
CA ASP A 23 12.32 2.75 -10.44
C ASP A 23 11.75 1.34 -10.21
N LEU A 24 12.31 0.59 -9.26
CA LEU A 24 11.74 -0.68 -8.85
C LEU A 24 10.33 -0.54 -8.26
N ALA A 25 10.09 0.50 -7.46
CA ALA A 25 8.77 0.75 -6.86
C ALA A 25 7.70 0.98 -7.94
N LYS A 26 8.00 1.76 -8.98
CA LYS A 26 7.08 1.96 -10.12
C LYS A 26 6.73 0.65 -10.82
N GLU A 27 7.72 -0.21 -11.06
CA GLU A 27 7.49 -1.52 -11.66
C GLU A 27 6.59 -2.40 -10.76
N LEU A 28 6.85 -2.41 -9.45
CA LEU A 28 6.05 -3.17 -8.48
C LEU A 28 4.60 -2.65 -8.38
N GLU A 29 4.39 -1.35 -8.51
CA GLU A 29 3.05 -0.75 -8.56
C GLU A 29 2.29 -1.18 -9.82
N CYS A 30 2.95 -1.30 -10.97
CA CYS A 30 2.36 -1.88 -12.18
C CYS A 30 1.91 -3.34 -11.97
N HIS A 31 2.56 -4.06 -11.05
CA HIS A 31 2.16 -5.41 -10.63
C HIS A 31 1.13 -5.45 -9.48
N GLY A 32 0.62 -4.29 -9.05
CA GLY A 32 -0.40 -4.18 -8.00
C GLY A 32 0.13 -4.36 -6.56
N LEU A 33 1.45 -4.30 -6.37
CA LEU A 33 2.07 -4.34 -5.06
C LEU A 33 2.20 -2.93 -4.47
N ARG A 34 2.21 -2.85 -3.14
CA ARG A 34 2.43 -1.59 -2.43
C ARG A 34 3.85 -1.52 -1.92
N CYS A 35 4.50 -0.40 -2.13
CA CYS A 35 5.89 -0.19 -1.70
C CYS A 35 5.95 0.92 -0.65
N ARG A 36 6.83 0.77 0.33
CA ARG A 36 7.10 1.79 1.34
C ARG A 36 8.61 2.00 1.47
N PRO A 37 9.15 3.18 1.14
CA PRO A 37 10.53 3.52 1.45
C PRO A 37 10.76 3.49 2.96
N VAL A 38 11.85 2.86 3.39
CA VAL A 38 12.27 2.78 4.78
C VAL A 38 13.65 3.41 4.89
N GLU A 39 13.69 4.61 5.47
CA GLU A 39 14.94 5.24 5.85
C GLU A 39 15.27 4.83 7.29
N ARG A 40 16.17 3.86 7.44
CA ARG A 40 16.71 3.48 8.75
C ARG A 40 17.88 4.39 9.08
N LEU A 41 17.61 5.48 9.80
CA LEU A 41 18.66 6.31 10.38
C LEU A 41 19.29 5.55 11.54
N HIS A 42 20.56 5.15 11.43
CA HIS A 42 21.32 4.65 12.57
C HIS A 42 22.15 5.79 13.13
N LEU A 43 21.80 6.24 14.34
CA LEU A 43 22.67 7.11 15.14
C LEU A 43 23.50 6.19 16.03
N PRO A 44 24.79 5.94 15.74
CA PRO A 44 25.61 5.16 16.65
C PRO A 44 25.76 5.95 17.96
N MET A 45 25.22 5.41 19.06
CA MET A 45 25.58 5.89 20.40
C MET A 45 26.96 5.35 20.74
N GLY A 46 28.00 6.11 20.44
CA GLY A 46 29.38 5.79 20.82
C GLY A 46 30.39 6.85 20.40
N GLY A 47 30.81 7.67 21.37
CA GLY A 47 32.11 8.37 21.41
C GLY A 47 32.45 9.34 20.28
N ASP A 48 32.22 10.64 20.52
CA ASP A 48 32.95 11.83 20.01
C ASP A 48 33.19 12.03 18.50
N TYR A 49 32.65 11.21 17.62
CA TYR A 49 32.59 11.50 16.17
C TYR A 49 31.19 11.25 15.63
N TYR A 50 30.35 12.29 15.67
CA TYR A 50 29.04 12.29 15.00
C TYR A 50 29.23 12.31 13.48
N ARG A 51 29.46 11.15 12.88
CA ARG A 51 29.17 10.92 11.46
C ARG A 51 27.94 10.03 11.38
N PRO A 52 26.77 10.54 10.94
CA PRO A 52 25.65 9.66 10.65
C PRO A 52 26.08 8.69 9.55
N PHE A 53 26.21 7.41 9.89
CA PHE A 53 26.31 6.37 8.88
C PHE A 53 24.90 6.16 8.33
N LEU A 54 24.63 6.75 7.16
CA LEU A 54 23.43 6.44 6.41
C LEU A 54 23.54 4.97 5.98
N LEU A 55 22.67 4.13 6.52
CA LEU A 55 22.45 2.81 5.96
C LEU A 55 21.94 2.97 4.52
N PRO A 56 22.22 2.00 3.63
CA PRO A 56 21.63 2.01 2.30
C PRO A 56 20.10 2.09 2.45
N PRO A 57 19.42 2.91 1.62
CA PRO A 57 17.97 3.01 1.67
C PRO A 57 17.34 1.63 1.43
N GLU A 58 16.25 1.35 2.11
CA GLU A 58 15.50 0.09 1.96
C GLU A 58 14.08 0.37 1.45
N LEU A 59 13.48 -0.63 0.81
CA LEU A 59 12.11 -0.58 0.30
C LEU A 59 11.36 -1.82 0.80
N ASP A 60 10.34 -1.62 1.62
CA ASP A 60 9.44 -2.68 2.03
C ASP A 60 8.36 -2.87 0.96
N VAL A 61 8.15 -4.12 0.54
CA VAL A 61 7.15 -4.48 -0.48
C VAL A 61 6.05 -5.33 0.12
N TYR A 62 4.81 -4.93 -0.10
CA TYR A 62 3.62 -5.53 0.49
C TYR A 62 2.68 -6.08 -0.59
N GLY A 63 2.11 -7.26 -0.33
CA GLY A 63 1.01 -7.84 -1.11
C GLY A 63 -0.02 -8.47 -0.18
N GLY A 64 -1.31 -8.23 -0.45
CA GLY A 64 -2.41 -8.72 0.39
C GLY A 64 -2.33 -8.25 1.86
N GLY A 65 -1.70 -7.10 2.13
CA GLY A 65 -1.53 -6.55 3.48
C GLY A 65 -0.39 -7.16 4.30
N ARG A 66 0.45 -8.01 3.72
CA ARG A 66 1.62 -8.61 4.38
C ARG A 66 2.92 -8.16 3.73
N LEU A 67 3.97 -7.99 4.54
CA LEU A 67 5.33 -7.76 4.05
C LEU A 67 5.80 -9.02 3.31
N ILE A 68 6.19 -8.87 2.05
CA ILE A 68 6.71 -9.95 1.20
C ILE A 68 8.24 -9.98 1.33
N VAL A 69 8.87 -8.83 1.08
CA VAL A 69 10.33 -8.66 1.12
C VAL A 69 10.69 -7.24 1.52
N THR A 70 11.89 -7.10 2.07
CA THR A 70 12.60 -5.82 2.16
C THR A 70 13.71 -5.83 1.12
N VAL A 71 13.78 -4.80 0.28
CA VAL A 71 14.78 -4.65 -0.78
C VAL A 71 15.80 -3.59 -0.35
N ALA A 72 17.08 -3.92 -0.41
CA ALA A 72 18.17 -2.97 -0.26
C ALA A 72 18.94 -2.86 -1.58
N VAL A 73 19.57 -1.72 -1.84
CA VAL A 73 20.53 -1.59 -2.95
C VAL A 73 21.95 -1.69 -2.39
N VAL A 74 22.75 -2.53 -3.03
CA VAL A 74 24.15 -2.74 -2.68
C VAL A 74 25.03 -2.59 -3.91
N ASP A 75 26.19 -1.96 -3.74
CA ASP A 75 27.21 -1.92 -4.80
C ASP A 75 28.17 -3.10 -4.63
N VAL A 76 28.42 -3.81 -5.73
CA VAL A 76 29.40 -4.90 -5.75
C VAL A 76 30.77 -4.30 -6.12
N PRO A 77 31.79 -4.42 -5.26
CA PRO A 77 33.12 -3.91 -5.55
C PRO A 77 33.72 -4.62 -6.78
N GLY A 78 34.48 -3.88 -7.59
CA GLY A 78 35.15 -4.43 -8.79
C GLY A 78 34.39 -4.23 -10.11
N GLY A 79 33.47 -3.26 -10.19
CA GLY A 79 32.79 -2.89 -11.44
C GLY A 79 31.50 -3.66 -11.72
N GLY A 80 31.00 -4.44 -10.76
CA GLY A 80 29.76 -5.21 -10.89
C GLY A 80 28.48 -4.35 -10.89
N GLY A 81 28.58 -3.06 -10.59
CA GLY A 81 27.44 -2.13 -10.52
C GLY A 81 26.58 -2.32 -9.27
N ALA A 82 25.41 -1.68 -9.27
CA ALA A 82 24.45 -1.75 -8.19
C ALA A 82 23.47 -2.93 -8.37
N TRP A 83 23.08 -3.53 -7.26
CA TRP A 83 22.21 -4.70 -7.20
C TRP A 83 21.12 -4.53 -6.15
N TYR A 84 19.91 -4.96 -6.49
CA TYR A 84 18.84 -5.20 -5.52
C TYR A 84 19.16 -6.48 -4.75
N LEU A 85 19.24 -6.36 -3.43
CA LEU A 85 19.29 -7.47 -2.50
C LEU A 85 17.91 -7.63 -1.86
N LEU A 86 17.22 -8.72 -2.19
CA LEU A 86 15.91 -9.06 -1.64
C LEU A 86 16.12 -9.85 -0.36
N LYS A 87 15.51 -9.38 0.73
CA LYS A 87 15.52 -10.02 2.04
C LYS A 87 14.11 -10.45 2.40
N GLU A 88 13.97 -11.62 2.99
CA GLU A 88 12.72 -11.99 3.66
C GLU A 88 12.45 -11.12 4.89
N PRO A 89 11.21 -11.11 5.42
CA PRO A 89 10.88 -10.43 6.67
C PRO A 89 11.75 -10.87 7.86
N SER A 90 12.31 -12.09 7.81
CA SER A 90 13.27 -12.62 8.78
C SER A 90 14.65 -11.95 8.70
N GLY A 91 14.92 -11.17 7.66
CA GLY A 91 16.19 -10.52 7.36
C GLY A 91 17.15 -11.36 6.50
N LEU A 92 16.78 -12.60 6.16
CA LEU A 92 17.63 -13.48 5.36
C LEU A 92 17.61 -13.09 3.87
N PRO A 93 18.77 -13.06 3.19
CA PRO A 93 18.83 -12.78 1.76
C PRO A 93 18.25 -13.96 0.97
N VAL A 94 17.42 -13.67 -0.03
CA VAL A 94 16.71 -14.70 -0.79
C VAL A 94 16.88 -14.61 -2.29
N ALA A 95 17.26 -13.44 -2.82
CA ALA A 95 17.57 -13.25 -4.23
C ALA A 95 18.35 -11.94 -4.43
N THR A 96 19.04 -11.86 -5.56
CA THR A 96 19.73 -10.64 -6.01
C THR A 96 19.43 -10.38 -7.48
N HIS A 97 19.20 -9.11 -7.83
CA HIS A 97 18.93 -8.69 -9.20
C HIS A 97 19.72 -7.43 -9.53
N SER A 98 20.18 -7.28 -10.77
CA SER A 98 20.88 -6.07 -11.19
C SER A 98 19.92 -4.88 -11.21
N THR A 99 20.37 -3.70 -10.76
CA THR A 99 19.54 -2.49 -10.86
C THR A 99 19.28 -2.05 -12.29
N ALA A 100 20.08 -2.52 -13.26
CA ALA A 100 19.90 -2.25 -14.68
C ALA A 100 18.64 -2.93 -15.28
N ASN A 101 18.01 -3.87 -14.56
CA ASN A 101 16.78 -4.53 -15.00
C ASN A 101 15.76 -4.63 -13.85
N PRO A 102 15.06 -3.53 -13.53
CA PRO A 102 14.10 -3.49 -12.42
C PRO A 102 12.88 -4.40 -12.66
N SER A 103 12.45 -4.57 -13.91
CA SER A 103 11.30 -5.43 -14.26
C SER A 103 11.55 -6.91 -13.90
N ALA A 104 12.77 -7.43 -14.11
CA ALA A 104 13.11 -8.79 -13.70
C ALA A 104 13.04 -8.98 -12.17
N ALA A 105 13.47 -7.98 -11.41
CA ALA A 105 13.34 -7.99 -9.96
C ALA A 105 11.87 -7.91 -9.52
N ALA A 106 11.08 -7.02 -10.13
CA ALA A 106 9.66 -6.88 -9.83
C ALA A 106 8.87 -8.16 -10.11
N GLN A 107 9.16 -8.86 -11.21
CA GLN A 107 8.57 -10.17 -11.50
C GLN A 107 8.91 -11.22 -10.43
N ALA A 108 10.17 -11.28 -10.00
CA ALA A 108 10.60 -12.21 -8.94
C ALA A 108 9.99 -11.90 -7.57
N ILE A 109 9.66 -10.64 -7.29
CA ILE A 109 8.94 -10.24 -6.06
C ILE A 109 7.46 -10.59 -6.18
N THR A 110 6.87 -10.35 -7.35
CA THR A 110 5.45 -10.63 -7.62
C THR A 110 5.12 -12.11 -7.49
N THR A 111 6.01 -13.01 -7.91
CA THR A 111 5.82 -14.47 -7.74
C THR A 111 5.87 -14.91 -6.28
N ARG A 112 6.46 -14.10 -5.38
CA ARG A 112 6.46 -14.34 -3.93
C ARG A 112 5.25 -13.74 -3.23
N ALA A 113 4.54 -12.81 -3.88
CA ALA A 113 3.32 -12.28 -3.33
C ALA A 113 2.30 -13.44 -3.22
N PRO A 114 1.59 -13.58 -2.09
CA PRO A 114 0.43 -14.45 -2.07
C PRO A 114 -0.49 -14.01 -3.21
N ALA A 115 -1.02 -14.98 -3.96
CA ALA A 115 -1.96 -14.69 -5.04
C ALA A 115 -3.01 -13.68 -4.51
N PRO A 116 -3.36 -12.64 -5.27
CA PRO A 116 -4.46 -11.78 -4.87
C PRO A 116 -5.65 -12.70 -4.65
N GLY A 117 -5.97 -12.95 -3.37
CA GLY A 117 -7.22 -13.60 -3.02
C GLY A 117 -8.31 -12.84 -3.76
N PRO A 118 -9.38 -13.51 -4.24
CA PRO A 118 -10.46 -12.82 -4.90
C PRO A 118 -10.74 -11.59 -4.07
N ALA A 119 -10.60 -10.40 -4.67
CA ALA A 119 -10.87 -9.16 -3.99
C ALA A 119 -12.14 -9.43 -3.23
N SER A 120 -12.04 -9.52 -1.89
CA SER A 120 -13.22 -9.66 -1.09
C SER A 120 -13.84 -8.32 -1.35
N ALA A 121 -14.76 -8.31 -2.33
CA ALA A 121 -15.63 -7.21 -2.59
C ALA A 121 -16.12 -6.96 -1.18
N ALA A 122 -15.64 -5.85 -0.60
CA ALA A 122 -16.32 -5.28 0.50
C ALA A 122 -17.70 -5.07 -0.11
N VAL A 123 -18.59 -6.03 0.14
CA VAL A 123 -20.02 -5.80 0.13
C VAL A 123 -20.07 -4.48 0.87
N PRO A 124 -20.49 -3.38 0.23
CA PRO A 124 -20.67 -2.17 0.99
C PRO A 124 -21.68 -2.60 2.05
N THR A 125 -21.19 -2.81 3.28
CA THR A 125 -22.04 -2.76 4.45
C THR A 125 -22.43 -1.31 4.47
N GLN A 126 -23.50 -1.03 3.73
CA GLN A 126 -24.29 0.15 3.90
C GLN A 126 -24.47 0.22 5.41
N ALA A 127 -23.89 1.25 6.03
CA ALA A 127 -24.25 1.61 7.38
C ALA A 127 -25.78 1.54 7.44
N PRO A 128 -26.41 1.05 8.53
CA PRO A 128 -27.84 1.20 8.68
C PRO A 128 -28.13 2.69 8.46
N GLY A 129 -28.72 3.01 7.30
CA GLY A 129 -29.19 4.34 7.04
C GLY A 129 -30.14 4.68 8.19
N PRO A 130 -30.22 5.97 8.61
CA PRO A 130 -31.19 6.35 9.61
C PRO A 130 -32.52 5.74 9.18
N ALA A 131 -33.14 4.96 10.07
CA ALA A 131 -34.41 4.31 9.81
C ALA A 131 -35.37 5.38 9.30
N SER A 132 -35.69 5.33 8.00
CA SER A 132 -36.79 6.12 7.45
C SER A 132 -38.03 5.61 8.15
N THR A 133 -38.43 6.35 9.18
CA THR A 133 -39.72 6.16 9.81
C THR A 133 -40.71 6.58 8.73
N SER A 134 -41.35 5.61 8.08
CA SER A 134 -42.47 5.90 7.18
C SER A 134 -43.49 6.69 7.99
N ALA A 135 -43.68 7.96 7.63
CA ALA A 135 -44.85 8.70 8.08
C ALA A 135 -46.09 7.92 7.62
N PRO A 136 -47.14 7.83 8.46
CA PRO A 136 -48.37 7.16 8.06
C PRO A 136 -48.93 7.81 6.79
N ALA A 137 -49.48 6.98 5.90
CA ALA A 137 -50.10 7.42 4.67
C ALA A 137 -51.18 8.49 4.94
N PRO A 138 -51.34 9.52 4.08
CA PRO A 138 -52.44 10.46 4.21
C PRO A 138 -53.76 9.69 4.11
N THR A 139 -54.61 9.89 5.11
CA THR A 139 -55.97 9.35 5.16
C THR A 139 -56.75 9.83 3.94
N PRO A 140 -57.49 8.97 3.22
CA PRO A 140 -58.40 9.43 2.18
C PRO A 140 -59.48 10.32 2.81
N ASP A 141 -59.69 11.48 2.19
CA ASP A 141 -60.72 12.45 2.57
C ASP A 141 -62.11 11.77 2.55
N PRO A 142 -62.91 11.86 3.62
CA PRO A 142 -64.27 11.35 3.60
C PRO A 142 -65.12 12.19 2.65
N ARG A 143 -65.58 11.56 1.56
CA ARG A 143 -66.65 12.11 0.70
C ARG A 143 -67.85 12.49 1.58
N PRO A 144 -68.41 13.72 1.48
CA PRO A 144 -69.56 14.08 2.29
C PRO A 144 -70.76 13.20 1.95
N PRO A 145 -71.58 12.81 2.94
CA PRO A 145 -72.81 12.07 2.69
C PRO A 145 -73.79 12.96 1.93
N VAL A 146 -74.26 12.48 0.78
CA VAL A 146 -75.51 12.97 0.18
C VAL A 146 -76.63 12.58 1.14
N THR A 147 -77.04 13.53 1.97
CA THR A 147 -78.22 13.37 2.82
C THR A 147 -79.42 13.78 1.98
N SER A 148 -80.23 12.79 1.63
CA SER A 148 -81.59 12.98 1.14
C SER A 148 -82.38 13.71 2.23
N ASP A 149 -82.88 14.90 1.92
CA ASP A 149 -83.82 15.61 2.80
C ASP A 149 -85.26 15.12 2.52
N PRO A 150 -86.09 14.97 3.58
CA PRO A 150 -87.38 14.27 3.51
C PRO A 150 -88.54 15.13 3.00
N ASP A 151 -89.52 14.45 2.40
CA ASP A 151 -90.84 15.00 2.06
C ASP A 151 -91.63 15.39 3.32
N PRO A 152 -92.24 16.60 3.40
CA PRO A 152 -93.31 16.91 4.34
C PRO A 152 -94.72 16.69 3.71
N PRO A 153 -95.76 16.53 4.55
CA PRO A 153 -97.03 15.90 4.18
C PRO A 153 -97.98 16.83 3.41
N GLY A 154 -98.97 16.21 2.76
CA GLY A 154 -99.93 16.87 1.90
C GLY A 154 -100.91 17.84 2.56
N ASN A 155 -101.52 18.64 1.69
CA ASN A 155 -102.91 19.07 1.74
C ASN A 155 -103.43 19.23 0.31
#